data_AF-A0A6V7I978-F1
#
_entry.id   AF-A0A6V7I978-F1
#
_cell.length_a   1.000
_cell.length_b   1.000
_cell.length_c   1.000
_cell.angle_alpha   90.00
_cell.angle_beta   90.00
_cell.angle_gamma   90.00
#
_symmetry.space_group_name_H-M   'P 1'
#
loop_
_entity.id
_entity.type
_entity.pdbx_description
1 polymer ?
#
loop_
_entity_poly.entity_id
_entity_poly.type
_entity_poly.pdbx_seq_one_letter_code
_entity_poly.pdbx_strand_id
1 'polypeptide(L)'
;IFQKLKNESPKFRHKIVAVAGDIAQPGLGLSPADRDLLAREVTIVFNVAATVRFDEKIKDAVAINISGPKEILTLCRSMANLR
;
A
#
# COMPACT_ATOMS: atom_id res chain seq x y z
N ILE A 1 -19.35 10.49 -7.05
CA ILE A 1 -18.73 9.14 -7.04
C ILE A 1 -19.17 8.32 -5.81
N PHE A 2 -18.91 8.70 -4.56
CA PHE A 2 -19.21 7.84 -3.38
C PHE A 2 -20.62 7.93 -2.78
N GLN A 3 -21.64 8.43 -3.48
CA GLN A 3 -22.96 8.67 -2.87
C GLN A 3 -23.67 7.37 -2.45
N LYS A 4 -23.62 6.33 -3.30
CA LYS A 4 -24.19 5.02 -3.00
C LYS A 4 -23.58 4.40 -1.74
N LEU A 5 -22.24 4.44 -1.62
CA LEU A 5 -21.52 3.96 -0.44
C LEU A 5 -21.91 4.70 0.84
N LYS A 6 -22.08 6.03 0.78
CA LYS A 6 -22.53 6.82 1.94
C LYS A 6 -23.94 6.42 2.40
N ASN A 7 -24.82 6.07 1.46
CA ASN A 7 -26.19 5.65 1.78
C ASN A 7 -26.23 4.23 2.35
N GLU A 8 -25.49 3.29 1.74
CA GLU A 8 -25.50 1.87 2.16
C GLU A 8 -24.64 1.60 3.40
N SER A 9 -23.55 2.35 3.59
CA SER A 9 -22.67 2.22 4.75
C SER A 9 -22.22 3.60 5.26
N PRO A 10 -23.07 4.33 6.00
CA PRO A 10 -22.75 5.69 6.47
C PRO A 10 -21.46 5.78 7.29
N LYS A 11 -21.10 4.68 7.97
CA LYS A 11 -19.92 4.54 8.85
C LYS A 11 -18.69 3.95 8.14
N PHE A 12 -18.67 3.82 6.81
CA PHE A 12 -17.57 3.17 6.07
C PHE A 12 -16.18 3.71 6.42
N ARG A 13 -16.08 5.02 6.73
CA ARG A 13 -14.82 5.67 7.09
C ARG A 13 -14.16 5.10 8.34
N HIS A 14 -14.92 4.54 9.28
CA HIS A 14 -14.37 3.90 10.48
C HIS A 14 -13.60 2.61 10.17
N LYS A 15 -13.75 2.05 8.96
CA LYS A 15 -13.00 0.89 8.47
C LYS A 15 -11.73 1.27 7.70
N ILE A 16 -11.46 2.56 7.56
CA ILE A 16 -10.32 3.07 6.77
C ILE A 16 -9.28 3.62 7.75
N VAL A 17 -8.08 3.07 7.67
CA VAL A 17 -6.90 3.59 8.37
C VAL A 17 -5.91 4.00 7.29
N ALA A 18 -5.55 5.29 7.28
CA ALA A 18 -4.53 5.79 6.38
C ALA A 18 -3.15 5.58 7.01
N VAL A 19 -2.22 5.03 6.23
CA VAL A 19 -0.82 4.86 6.61
C VAL A 19 0.02 5.68 5.64
N ALA A 20 0.91 6.52 6.16
CA ALA A 20 1.81 7.31 5.33
C ALA A 20 2.93 6.42 4.76
N GLY A 21 3.23 6.58 3.47
CA GLY A 21 4.28 5.84 2.79
C GLY A 21 4.44 6.29 1.36
N ASP A 22 5.55 5.89 0.75
CA ASP A 22 5.88 6.10 -0.66
C ASP A 22 6.53 4.82 -1.21
N ILE A 23 5.88 4.22 -2.20
CA ILE A 23 6.30 2.98 -2.83
C ILE A 23 7.67 3.09 -3.53
N ALA A 24 8.08 4.30 -3.91
CA ALA A 24 9.40 4.53 -4.52
C ALA A 24 10.54 4.59 -3.49
N GLN A 25 10.22 4.69 -2.19
CA GLN A 25 11.21 4.81 -1.12
C GLN A 25 11.60 3.43 -0.55
N PRO A 26 12.84 3.29 -0.05
CA PRO A 26 13.24 2.10 0.71
C PRO A 26 12.28 1.82 1.87
N GLY A 27 11.94 0.54 2.08
CA GLY A 27 10.98 0.16 3.11
C GLY A 27 9.58 0.78 2.94
N LEU A 28 9.23 1.15 1.71
CA LEU A 28 7.96 1.79 1.34
C LEU A 28 7.72 3.15 2.01
N GLY A 29 8.78 3.79 2.52
CA GLY A 29 8.68 5.06 3.27
C GLY A 29 7.88 4.94 4.57
N LEU A 30 7.68 3.72 5.08
CA LEU A 30 6.91 3.46 6.29
C LEU A 30 7.71 3.85 7.54
N SER A 31 7.00 4.36 8.55
CA SER A 31 7.55 4.42 9.89
C SER A 31 7.74 3.01 10.45
N PRO A 32 8.68 2.79 11.41
CA PRO A 32 8.81 1.49 12.07
C PRO A 32 7.51 1.04 12.73
N ALA A 33 6.78 1.96 13.37
CA ALA A 33 5.52 1.66 14.04
C ALA A 33 4.43 1.20 13.07
N ASP A 34 4.31 1.85 11.91
CA ASP A 34 3.35 1.46 10.88
C ASP A 34 3.73 0.12 10.25
N ARG A 35 5.02 -0.11 10.03
CA ARG A 35 5.52 -1.40 9.53
C ARG A 35 5.13 -2.54 10.47
N ASP A 36 5.31 -2.36 11.78
CA ASP A 36 4.95 -3.36 12.78
C ASP A 36 3.43 -3.54 12.92
N LEU A 37 2.65 -2.47 12.76
CA LEU A 37 1.20 -2.55 12.69
C LEU A 37 0.75 -3.42 11.51
N LEU A 38 1.28 -3.15 10.31
CA LEU A 38 0.94 -3.89 9.10
C LEU A 38 1.37 -5.37 9.20
N ALA A 39 2.57 -5.64 9.73
CA ALA A 39 3.07 -6.99 9.94
C ALA A 39 2.18 -7.82 10.87
N ARG A 40 1.55 -7.20 11.87
CA ARG A 40 0.68 -7.90 12.83
C ARG A 40 -0.74 -8.07 12.33
N GLU A 41 -1.33 -7.03 11.74
CA GLU A 41 -2.79 -6.96 11.52
C GLU A 41 -3.23 -7.36 10.10
N VAL A 42 -2.35 -7.29 9.09
CA VAL A 42 -2.75 -7.51 7.70
C VAL A 42 -2.88 -8.99 7.37
N THR A 43 -3.98 -9.33 6.69
CA THR A 43 -4.30 -10.70 6.26
C THR A 43 -4.37 -10.87 4.75
N ILE A 44 -4.59 -9.79 4.00
CA ILE A 44 -4.70 -9.76 2.55
C ILE A 44 -4.07 -8.46 2.06
N VAL A 45 -3.25 -8.52 1.02
CA VAL A 45 -2.61 -7.35 0.40
C VAL A 45 -3.08 -7.20 -1.04
N PHE A 46 -3.60 -6.02 -1.36
CA PHE A 46 -3.88 -5.61 -2.74
C PHE A 46 -2.85 -4.56 -3.16
N ASN A 47 -1.92 -4.93 -4.04
CA ASN A 47 -0.99 -3.96 -4.61
C ASN A 47 -1.59 -3.31 -5.86
N VAL A 48 -2.07 -2.07 -5.72
CA VAL A 48 -2.63 -1.26 -6.81
C VAL A 48 -1.80 0.02 -7.05
N ALA A 49 -0.69 0.18 -6.33
CA ALA A 49 0.20 1.32 -6.47
C ALA A 49 1.09 1.15 -7.71
N ALA A 50 0.93 2.05 -8.67
CA ALA A 50 1.69 2.07 -9.91
C ALA A 50 1.65 3.47 -10.54
N THR A 51 2.56 3.70 -11.47
CA THR A 51 2.56 4.85 -12.38
C THR A 51 2.41 4.35 -13.81
N VAL A 52 1.53 4.99 -14.59
CA VAL A 52 1.20 4.59 -15.97
C VAL A 52 1.40 5.80 -16.88
N ARG A 53 2.62 6.33 -16.88
CA ARG A 53 3.04 7.47 -17.70
C ARG A 53 4.02 6.99 -18.77
N PHE A 54 3.76 7.37 -20.03
CA PHE A 54 4.60 6.98 -21.17
C PHE A 54 5.89 7.80 -21.28
N ASP A 55 5.91 8.99 -20.68
CA ASP A 55 7.00 9.96 -20.70
C ASP A 55 7.80 10.01 -19.38
N GLU A 56 7.56 9.05 -18.49
CA GLU A 56 8.25 8.98 -17.22
C GLU A 56 9.71 8.54 -17.38
N LYS A 57 10.60 9.11 -16.56
CA LYS A 57 11.99 8.67 -16.52
C LYS A 57 12.03 7.20 -16.10
N ILE A 58 12.76 6.40 -16.87
CA ILE A 58 12.91 4.95 -16.63
C ILE A 58 13.30 4.66 -15.18
N LYS A 59 14.18 5.47 -14.58
CA LYS A 59 14.60 5.30 -13.18
C LYS A 59 13.42 5.37 -12.21
N ASP A 60 12.50 6.30 -12.42
CA ASP A 60 11.34 6.51 -11.55
C ASP A 60 10.30 5.40 -11.78
N ALA A 61 10.07 5.02 -13.04
CA ALA A 61 9.21 3.90 -13.40
C ALA A 61 9.71 2.57 -12.80
N VAL A 62 11.03 2.33 -12.81
CA VAL A 62 11.65 1.15 -12.19
C VAL A 62 11.53 1.18 -10.66
N ALA A 63 11.70 2.35 -10.03
CA ALA A 63 11.51 2.48 -8.58
C ALA A 63 10.07 2.12 -8.17
N ILE A 64 9.07 2.66 -8.88
CA ILE A 64 7.66 2.49 -8.53
C ILE A 64 7.12 1.13 -8.96
N ASN A 65 7.29 0.76 -10.23
CA ASN A 65 6.58 -0.39 -10.82
C ASN A 65 7.34 -1.72 -10.70
N ILE A 66 8.63 -1.70 -10.32
CA ILE A 66 9.45 -2.92 -10.18
C ILE A 66 9.96 -3.07 -8.75
N SER A 67 10.68 -2.07 -8.25
CA SER A 67 11.27 -2.12 -6.91
C SER A 67 10.19 -2.04 -5.82
N GLY A 68 9.19 -1.19 -6.02
CA GLY A 68 8.01 -1.08 -5.16
C GLY A 68 7.29 -2.41 -4.88
N PRO A 69 6.81 -3.13 -5.90
CA PRO A 69 6.22 -4.46 -5.71
C PRO A 69 7.14 -5.45 -4.99
N LYS A 70 8.45 -5.39 -5.25
CA LYS A 70 9.43 -6.25 -4.54
C LYS A 70 9.52 -5.91 -3.05
N GLU A 71 9.51 -4.62 -2.69
CA GLU A 71 9.47 -4.17 -1.30
C GLU A 71 8.15 -4.56 -0.61
N ILE A 72 7.02 -4.48 -1.31
CA ILE A 72 5.72 -4.98 -0.81
C ILE A 72 5.80 -6.49 -0.52
N LEU A 73 6.34 -7.29 -1.44
CA LEU A 73 6.53 -8.73 -1.22
C LEU A 73 7.46 -9.01 -0.02
N THR A 74 8.45 -8.15 0.20
CA THR A 74 9.35 -8.25 1.36
C THR A 74 8.60 -7.96 2.67
N LEU A 75 7.74 -6.94 2.70
CA LEU A 75 6.86 -6.66 3.84
C LEU A 75 5.86 -7.80 4.09
N CYS A 76 5.25 -8.35 3.04
CA CYS A 76 4.32 -9.47 3.12
C CYS A 76 4.94 -10.69 3.82
N ARG A 77 6.24 -10.95 3.62
CA ARG A 77 6.96 -12.06 4.29
C ARG A 77 7.04 -11.90 5.81
N SER A 78 6.92 -10.69 6.33
CA SER A 78 6.85 -10.44 7.78
C SER A 78 5.44 -10.43 8.35
N MET A 79 4.39 -10.56 7.50
CA MET A 79 3.01 -10.51 7.96
C MET A 79 2.59 -11.85 8.57
N ALA A 80 2.25 -11.86 9.86
CA ALA A 80 1.98 -13.09 10.60
C ALA A 80 0.67 -13.78 10.19
N ASN A 81 -0.28 -13.03 9.64
CA ASN A 81 -1.64 -13.50 9.36
C ASN A 81 -2.00 -13.48 7.86
N LEU A 82 -1.01 -13.32 6.98
CA LEU A 82 -1.22 -13.27 5.53
C LEU A 82 -1.79 -14.60 5.02
N ARG A 83 -2.87 -14.54 4.24
CA ARG A 83 -3.64 -15.69 3.72
C ARG A 83 -3.35 -15.99 2.26
#